data_AF-A0AAE1RCX6-F1
#
_entry.id   AF-A0AAE1RCX6-F1
#
_cell.length_a   1.000
_cell.length_b   1.000
_cell.length_c   1.000
_cell.angle_alpha   90.00
_cell.angle_beta   90.00
_cell.angle_gamma   90.00
#
_symmetry.space_group_name_H-M   'P 1'
#
loop_
_entity.id
_entity.type
_entity.pdbx_description
1 polymer ?
#
loop_
_entity_poly.entity_id
_entity_poly.type
_entity_poly.pdbx_seq_one_letter_code
_entity_poly.pdbx_strand_id
1 'polypeptide(L)'
;MGLHLQVFVPSKDGVKIPMFIVAKKGISLDGCNPCLLFGYGGFNVSITPYFSAARVVLAKHLGVVFAIANNRGGGEYGEKWYKAGALSKKQNCFDDFISAAEYLVTSAYTQPHKLCIEGGSNGGLLVGACINQTMQYVLCTSEEKSPQTNPIIGRIERKAGNGCGRPTQKTIDEAANRHAVMAKELGAAWIE
;
A
#
# COMPACT_ATOMS: atom_id res chain seq x y z
N MET A 1 5.56 15.57 -15.58
CA MET A 1 5.48 14.22 -16.19
C MET A 1 6.40 13.31 -15.37
N GLY A 2 5.86 12.24 -14.79
CA GLY A 2 6.48 11.46 -13.70
C GLY A 2 7.55 10.48 -14.17
N LEU A 3 8.33 9.98 -13.22
CA LEU A 3 9.15 8.78 -13.37
C LEU A 3 8.23 7.58 -13.24
N HIS A 4 8.17 6.74 -14.28
CA HIS A 4 7.46 5.47 -14.28
C HIS A 4 8.50 4.37 -14.42
N LEU A 5 8.74 3.63 -13.34
CA LEU A 5 9.70 2.54 -13.33
C LEU A 5 9.00 1.25 -12.94
N GLN A 6 9.35 0.18 -13.64
CA GLN A 6 9.09 -1.17 -13.17
C GLN A 6 10.39 -1.72 -12.59
N VAL A 7 10.32 -2.21 -11.37
CA VAL A 7 11.43 -2.87 -10.68
C VAL A 7 11.03 -4.31 -10.33
N PHE A 8 12.03 -5.14 -10.08
CA PHE A 8 11.85 -6.53 -9.66
C PHE A 8 12.52 -6.72 -8.30
N VAL A 9 11.69 -6.86 -7.27
CA VAL A 9 12.13 -6.94 -5.87
C VAL A 9 12.26 -8.40 -5.46
N PRO A 10 13.38 -8.86 -4.89
CA PRO A 10 13.45 -10.21 -4.33
C PRO A 10 12.54 -10.31 -3.10
N SER A 11 11.65 -11.29 -3.09
CA SER A 11 10.89 -11.70 -1.90
C SER A 11 11.77 -12.50 -0.94
N LYS A 12 11.23 -12.83 0.24
CA LYS A 12 11.90 -13.63 1.27
C LYS A 12 12.46 -14.96 0.77
N ASP A 13 11.80 -15.61 -0.17
CA ASP A 13 12.23 -16.87 -0.79
C ASP A 13 13.02 -16.68 -2.10
N GLY A 14 13.44 -15.44 -2.40
CA GLY A 14 14.23 -15.08 -3.57
C GLY A 14 13.44 -14.89 -4.87
N VAL A 15 12.12 -15.16 -4.88
CA VAL A 15 11.27 -14.92 -6.06
C VAL A 15 11.20 -13.41 -6.34
N LYS A 16 11.39 -13.03 -7.61
CA LYS A 16 11.33 -11.63 -8.03
C LYS A 16 9.89 -11.17 -8.23
N ILE A 17 9.47 -10.19 -7.43
CA ILE A 17 8.13 -9.58 -7.45
C ILE A 17 8.19 -8.30 -8.29
N PRO A 18 7.37 -8.16 -9.35
CA PRO A 18 7.28 -6.92 -10.09
C PRO A 18 6.63 -5.84 -9.22
N MET A 19 7.17 -4.63 -9.29
CA MET A 19 6.57 -3.47 -8.65
C MET A 19 6.68 -2.27 -9.58
N PHE A 20 5.56 -1.58 -9.77
CA PHE A 20 5.55 -0.28 -10.45
C PHE A 20 5.73 0.82 -9.43
N ILE A 21 6.60 1.79 -9.74
CA ILE A 21 6.83 2.98 -8.92
C ILE A 21 6.53 4.20 -9.79
N VAL A 22 5.72 5.10 -9.24
CA VAL A 22 5.31 6.36 -9.85
C VAL A 22 5.68 7.49 -8.90
N ALA A 23 6.52 8.41 -9.38
CA ALA A 23 6.96 9.57 -8.62
C ALA A 23 7.13 10.79 -9.53
N LYS A 24 7.28 11.98 -8.95
CA LYS A 24 7.73 13.16 -9.70
C LYS A 24 9.13 12.90 -10.28
N LYS A 25 9.39 13.38 -11.48
CA LYS A 25 10.73 13.25 -12.08
C LYS A 25 11.74 14.06 -11.25
N GLY A 26 12.88 13.47 -10.94
CA GLY A 26 13.96 14.14 -10.19
C GLY A 26 13.72 14.23 -8.68
N ILE A 27 12.89 13.35 -8.10
CA ILE A 27 12.80 13.24 -6.63
C ILE A 27 14.15 12.85 -6.02
N SER A 28 14.44 13.37 -4.84
CA SER A 28 15.55 12.91 -4.01
C SER A 28 15.22 11.54 -3.42
N LEU A 29 16.15 10.60 -3.52
CA LEU A 29 16.09 9.31 -2.82
C LEU A 29 16.85 9.43 -1.50
N ASP A 30 16.25 10.15 -0.56
CA ASP A 30 16.80 10.47 0.77
C ASP A 30 15.94 9.89 1.91
N GLY A 31 14.94 9.07 1.58
CA GLY A 31 13.99 8.48 2.53
C GLY A 31 12.89 9.43 3.00
N CYS A 32 12.88 10.70 2.59
CA CYS A 32 11.96 11.69 3.13
C CYS A 32 10.60 11.76 2.42
N ASN A 33 10.41 11.07 1.29
CA ASN A 33 9.15 11.17 0.55
C ASN A 33 8.04 10.36 1.25
N PRO A 34 6.82 10.91 1.40
CA PRO A 34 5.66 10.12 1.79
C PRO A 34 5.37 9.08 0.69
N CYS A 35 5.02 7.87 1.08
CA CYS A 35 4.83 6.78 0.14
C CYS A 35 3.51 6.04 0.37
N LEU A 36 2.85 5.67 -0.72
CA LEU A 36 1.65 4.85 -0.73
C LEU A 36 1.92 3.58 -1.54
N LEU A 37 1.95 2.43 -0.86
CA LEU A 37 2.12 1.11 -1.45
C LEU A 37 0.77 0.37 -1.51
N PHE A 38 0.37 -0.03 -2.72
CA PHE A 38 -0.88 -0.74 -2.97
C PHE A 38 -0.65 -2.21 -3.35
N GLY A 39 -1.52 -3.10 -2.88
CA GLY A 39 -1.48 -4.52 -3.22
C GLY A 39 -2.84 -5.23 -3.12
N TYR A 40 -2.93 -6.41 -3.73
CA TYR A 40 -4.09 -7.29 -3.64
C TYR A 40 -3.69 -8.75 -3.38
N GLY A 41 -3.02 -9.39 -4.35
CA GLY A 41 -2.42 -10.73 -4.19
C GLY A 41 -3.44 -11.85 -3.88
N GLY A 42 -4.32 -12.15 -4.83
CA GLY A 42 -5.31 -13.23 -4.65
C GLY A 42 -6.24 -13.39 -5.83
N PHE A 43 -6.95 -14.53 -5.83
CA PHE A 43 -8.07 -14.81 -6.76
C PHE A 43 -7.69 -14.73 -8.25
N ASN A 44 -6.41 -14.92 -8.58
CA ASN A 44 -5.90 -14.80 -9.96
C ASN A 44 -6.16 -13.42 -10.59
N VAL A 45 -6.40 -12.39 -9.76
CA VAL A 45 -6.61 -11.01 -10.21
C VAL A 45 -5.26 -10.37 -10.48
N SER A 46 -5.05 -9.86 -11.69
CA SER A 46 -3.85 -9.10 -12.05
C SER A 46 -4.04 -7.62 -11.74
N ILE A 47 -3.13 -7.02 -10.97
CA ILE A 47 -3.15 -5.58 -10.68
C ILE A 47 -2.28 -4.85 -11.70
N THR A 48 -2.86 -4.48 -12.83
CA THR A 48 -2.18 -3.67 -13.83
C THR A 48 -2.22 -2.18 -13.44
N PRO A 49 -1.22 -1.37 -13.85
CA PRO A 49 -1.30 0.07 -13.65
C PRO A 49 -2.53 0.67 -14.35
N TYR A 50 -3.29 1.47 -13.61
CA TYR A 50 -4.48 2.16 -14.11
C TYR A 50 -4.50 3.62 -13.65
N PHE A 51 -5.22 4.47 -14.38
CA PHE A 51 -5.35 5.89 -14.04
C PHE A 51 -6.20 6.09 -12.78
N SER A 52 -5.75 6.99 -11.90
CA SER A 52 -6.51 7.44 -10.73
C SER A 52 -6.30 8.93 -10.51
N ALA A 53 -7.37 9.72 -10.62
CA ALA A 53 -7.33 11.16 -10.38
C ALA A 53 -6.83 11.48 -8.96
N ALA A 54 -7.23 10.69 -7.95
CA ALA A 54 -6.77 10.88 -6.58
C ALA A 54 -5.26 10.66 -6.45
N ARG A 55 -4.69 9.63 -7.09
CA ARG A 55 -3.23 9.38 -7.06
C ARG A 55 -2.44 10.49 -7.76
N VAL A 56 -3.00 11.12 -8.79
CA VAL A 56 -2.40 12.31 -9.42
C VAL A 56 -2.32 13.47 -8.42
N VAL A 57 -3.38 13.71 -7.65
CA VAL A 57 -3.38 14.73 -6.59
C VAL A 57 -2.31 14.41 -5.54
N LEU A 58 -2.23 13.17 -5.07
CA LEU A 58 -1.20 12.76 -4.10
C LEU A 58 0.22 13.00 -4.61
N ALA A 59 0.51 12.56 -5.84
CA ALA A 59 1.84 12.70 -6.41
C ALA A 59 2.22 14.17 -6.68
N LYS A 60 1.25 14.98 -7.14
CA LYS A 60 1.50 16.38 -7.50
C LYS A 60 1.55 17.29 -6.28
N HIS A 61 0.56 17.18 -5.40
CA HIS A 61 0.31 18.14 -4.33
C HIS A 61 0.74 17.67 -2.95
N LEU A 62 1.11 16.39 -2.77
CA LEU A 62 1.65 15.89 -1.50
C LEU A 62 3.02 15.24 -1.66
N GLY A 63 3.60 15.29 -2.87
CA GLY A 63 4.90 14.70 -3.18
C GLY A 63 4.96 13.18 -2.98
N VAL A 64 3.81 12.50 -3.02
CA VAL A 64 3.73 11.07 -2.68
C VAL A 64 4.37 10.21 -3.77
N VAL A 65 5.24 9.30 -3.35
CA VAL A 65 5.72 8.18 -4.16
C VAL A 65 4.68 7.07 -4.10
N PHE A 66 4.11 6.71 -5.25
CA PHE A 66 3.10 5.67 -5.32
C PHE A 66 3.70 4.38 -5.88
N ALA A 67 3.43 3.24 -5.24
CA ALA A 67 3.89 1.94 -5.66
C ALA A 67 2.76 0.92 -5.75
N ILE A 68 2.82 0.02 -6.75
CA ILE A 68 1.94 -1.15 -6.88
C ILE A 68 2.81 -2.39 -6.89
N ALA A 69 2.64 -3.26 -5.90
CA ALA A 69 3.33 -4.55 -5.86
C ALA A 69 2.44 -5.66 -6.44
N ASN A 70 2.98 -6.38 -7.43
CA ASN A 70 2.32 -7.49 -8.11
C ASN A 70 2.61 -8.81 -7.39
N ASN A 71 2.18 -8.90 -6.14
CA ASN A 71 2.42 -10.03 -5.24
C ASN A 71 1.85 -11.35 -5.81
N ARG A 72 2.41 -12.49 -5.37
CA ARG A 72 1.84 -13.81 -5.67
C ARG A 72 0.42 -13.96 -5.13
N GLY A 73 -0.33 -14.86 -5.76
CA GLY A 73 -1.79 -14.95 -5.59
C GLY A 73 -2.56 -14.17 -6.66
N GLY A 74 -1.92 -13.20 -7.31
CA GLY A 74 -2.46 -12.56 -8.51
C GLY A 74 -2.33 -13.42 -9.77
N GLY A 75 -2.73 -12.87 -10.90
CA GLY A 75 -2.72 -13.55 -12.21
C GLY A 75 -1.60 -13.10 -13.16
N GLU A 76 -0.67 -12.26 -12.71
CA GLU A 76 0.29 -11.55 -13.57
C GLU A 76 1.20 -12.50 -14.37
N TYR A 77 1.53 -13.66 -13.81
CA TYR A 77 2.28 -14.73 -14.48
C TYR A 77 1.47 -16.03 -14.58
N GLY A 78 0.15 -15.92 -14.67
CA GLY A 78 -0.77 -17.04 -14.84
C GLY A 78 -0.94 -17.92 -13.59
N GLU A 79 -1.51 -19.11 -13.79
CA GLU A 79 -2.00 -19.96 -12.69
C GLU A 79 -0.91 -20.39 -11.70
N LYS A 80 0.34 -20.54 -12.15
CA LYS A 80 1.47 -20.84 -11.26
C LYS A 80 1.71 -19.72 -10.26
N TRP A 81 1.58 -18.46 -10.67
CA TRP A 81 1.70 -17.28 -9.81
C TRP A 81 0.57 -17.21 -8.78
N TYR A 82 -0.66 -17.50 -9.23
CA TYR A 82 -1.82 -17.57 -8.37
C TYR A 82 -1.64 -18.66 -7.28
N LYS A 83 -1.35 -19.90 -7.69
CA LYS A 83 -1.18 -21.02 -6.73
C LYS A 83 0.00 -20.80 -5.78
N ALA A 84 1.02 -20.04 -6.18
CA ALA A 84 2.17 -19.74 -5.34
C ALA A 84 1.88 -18.76 -4.20
N GLY A 85 0.71 -18.10 -4.17
CA GLY A 85 0.27 -17.19 -3.11
C GLY A 85 -1.15 -17.47 -2.61
N ALA A 86 -1.64 -18.72 -2.75
CA ALA A 86 -3.00 -19.11 -2.38
C ALA A 86 -3.01 -20.31 -1.41
N LEU A 87 -4.12 -20.48 -0.67
CA LEU A 87 -4.33 -21.58 0.28
C LEU A 87 -3.17 -21.70 1.29
N SER A 88 -2.53 -22.87 1.39
CA SER A 88 -1.39 -23.10 2.28
C SER A 88 -0.17 -22.23 1.97
N LYS A 89 -0.09 -21.65 0.77
CA LYS A 89 0.97 -20.72 0.36
C LYS A 89 0.58 -19.25 0.48
N LYS A 90 -0.55 -18.93 1.14
CA LYS A 90 -1.03 -17.55 1.26
C LYS A 90 -0.01 -16.64 1.99
N GLN A 91 0.81 -17.18 2.88
CA GLN A 91 1.88 -16.42 3.54
C GLN A 91 2.86 -15.78 2.55
N ASN A 92 3.14 -16.44 1.42
CA ASN A 92 4.03 -15.89 0.39
C ASN A 92 3.52 -14.55 -0.16
N CYS A 93 2.19 -14.38 -0.27
CA CYS A 93 1.60 -13.11 -0.69
C CYS A 93 1.92 -11.97 0.29
N PHE A 94 1.98 -12.26 1.59
CA PHE A 94 2.28 -11.28 2.62
C PHE A 94 3.79 -10.99 2.64
N ASP A 95 4.61 -12.03 2.57
CA ASP A 95 6.07 -11.91 2.48
C ASP A 95 6.48 -11.08 1.26
N ASP A 96 5.85 -11.29 0.10
CA ASP A 96 6.09 -10.50 -1.12
C ASP A 96 5.83 -9.00 -0.90
N PHE A 97 4.74 -8.67 -0.20
CA PHE A 97 4.33 -7.29 0.03
C PHE A 97 5.23 -6.60 1.07
N ILE A 98 5.66 -7.34 2.10
CA ILE A 98 6.62 -6.87 3.09
C ILE A 98 7.97 -6.60 2.40
N SER A 99 8.45 -7.51 1.56
CA SER A 99 9.70 -7.29 0.79
C SER A 99 9.60 -6.09 -0.15
N ALA A 100 8.44 -5.85 -0.77
CA ALA A 100 8.21 -4.64 -1.55
C ALA A 100 8.31 -3.35 -0.71
N ALA A 101 7.75 -3.35 0.51
CA ALA A 101 7.88 -2.25 1.46
C ALA A 101 9.34 -2.03 1.91
N GLU A 102 10.05 -3.11 2.25
CA GLU A 102 11.46 -3.06 2.62
C GLU A 102 12.34 -2.51 1.49
N TYR A 103 12.04 -2.86 0.24
CA TYR A 103 12.74 -2.32 -0.92
C TYR A 103 12.57 -0.80 -1.03
N LEU A 104 11.34 -0.28 -0.84
CA LEU A 104 11.07 1.16 -0.90
C LEU A 104 11.85 1.92 0.19
N VAL A 105 12.00 1.33 1.37
CA VAL A 105 12.78 1.90 2.48
C VAL A 105 14.29 1.83 2.20
N THR A 106 14.80 0.65 1.87
CA THR A 106 16.24 0.42 1.66
C THR A 106 16.79 1.14 0.42
N SER A 107 15.96 1.35 -0.60
CA SER A 107 16.30 2.15 -1.78
C SER A 107 16.08 3.66 -1.57
N ALA A 108 15.81 4.09 -0.34
CA ALA A 108 15.63 5.48 0.08
C ALA A 108 14.52 6.24 -0.67
N TYR A 109 13.50 5.54 -1.20
CA TYR A 109 12.29 6.23 -1.67
C TYR A 109 11.54 6.83 -0.49
N THR A 110 11.49 6.11 0.63
CA THR A 110 10.76 6.49 1.84
C THR A 110 11.45 5.92 3.08
N GLN A 111 10.81 6.05 4.23
CA GLN A 111 11.23 5.47 5.50
C GLN A 111 10.01 4.88 6.24
N PRO A 112 10.19 3.98 7.22
CA PRO A 112 9.07 3.21 7.78
C PRO A 112 7.87 4.06 8.25
N HIS A 113 8.11 5.18 8.93
CA HIS A 113 7.04 6.07 9.41
C HIS A 113 6.44 6.98 8.33
N LYS A 114 6.96 6.94 7.10
CA LYS A 114 6.45 7.68 5.93
C LYS A 114 5.81 6.75 4.88
N LEU A 115 5.68 5.46 5.17
CA LEU A 115 5.07 4.48 4.28
C LEU A 115 3.64 4.13 4.74
N CYS A 116 2.68 4.35 3.85
CA CYS A 116 1.30 3.89 4.00
C CYS A 116 1.04 2.70 3.07
N ILE A 117 0.27 1.72 3.55
CA ILE A 117 -0.18 0.58 2.74
C ILE A 117 -1.70 0.62 2.52
N GLU A 118 -2.15 0.26 1.33
CA GLU A 118 -3.57 0.27 0.96
C GLU A 118 -3.97 -1.02 0.21
N GLY A 119 -5.16 -1.53 0.52
CA GLY A 119 -5.78 -2.65 -0.18
C GLY A 119 -7.27 -2.77 0.15
N GLY A 120 -8.06 -3.28 -0.80
CA GLY A 120 -9.50 -3.49 -0.65
C GLY A 120 -9.91 -4.95 -0.82
N SER A 121 -10.97 -5.39 -0.15
CA SER A 121 -11.42 -6.81 -0.16
C SER A 121 -10.30 -7.76 0.30
N ASN A 122 -9.81 -8.68 -0.52
CA ASN A 122 -8.62 -9.49 -0.21
C ASN A 122 -7.36 -8.64 0.01
N GLY A 123 -7.26 -7.46 -0.61
CA GLY A 123 -6.22 -6.48 -0.27
C GLY A 123 -6.36 -5.92 1.15
N GLY A 124 -7.58 -5.90 1.71
CA GLY A 124 -7.79 -5.53 3.12
C GLY A 124 -7.26 -6.61 4.07
N LEU A 125 -7.42 -7.89 3.72
CA LEU A 125 -6.76 -9.01 4.41
C LEU A 125 -5.24 -8.87 4.33
N LEU A 126 -4.69 -8.55 3.15
CA LEU A 126 -3.26 -8.29 2.96
C LEU A 126 -2.76 -7.21 3.93
N VAL A 127 -3.43 -6.06 3.98
CA VAL A 127 -3.08 -4.96 4.91
C VAL A 127 -3.11 -5.45 6.36
N GLY A 128 -4.21 -6.08 6.79
CA GLY A 128 -4.37 -6.58 8.16
C GLY A 128 -3.33 -7.62 8.58
N ALA A 129 -2.96 -8.54 7.67
CA ALA A 129 -1.91 -9.52 7.92
C ALA A 129 -0.54 -8.86 8.04
N CYS A 130 -0.20 -7.94 7.14
CA CYS A 130 1.12 -7.29 7.14
C CYS A 130 1.34 -6.44 8.39
N ILE A 131 0.36 -5.61 8.79
CA ILE A 131 0.51 -4.82 10.04
C ILE A 131 0.75 -5.73 11.24
N ASN A 132 0.06 -6.88 11.34
CA ASN A 132 0.22 -7.81 12.45
C ASN A 132 1.59 -8.50 12.45
N GLN A 133 2.15 -8.78 11.28
CA GLN A 133 3.44 -9.46 11.14
C GLN A 133 4.64 -8.52 11.32
N THR A 134 4.48 -7.23 11.03
CA THR A 134 5.57 -6.24 11.10
C THR A 134 5.51 -5.35 12.33
N MET A 135 4.47 -5.43 13.15
CA MET A 135 4.39 -4.69 14.40
C MET A 135 5.49 -5.13 15.37
N GLN A 136 6.16 -4.15 15.98
CA GLN A 136 7.02 -4.41 17.13
C GLN A 136 6.14 -4.67 18.34
N TYR A 137 6.25 -5.87 18.91
CA TYR A 137 5.53 -6.22 20.13
C TYR A 137 6.20 -5.60 21.35
N VAL A 138 5.41 -4.84 22.11
CA VAL A 138 5.71 -4.48 23.50
C VAL A 138 4.56 -4.99 24.34
N LEU A 139 4.83 -5.92 25.25
CA LEU A 139 3.82 -6.38 26.20
C LEU A 139 3.40 -5.21 27.06
N CYS A 140 2.14 -4.81 26.98
CA CYS A 140 1.59 -3.78 27.84
C CYS A 140 0.67 -4.40 28.89
N THR A 141 0.91 -4.10 30.16
CA THR A 141 0.14 -4.64 31.29
C THR A 141 -1.05 -3.76 31.67
N SER A 142 -1.20 -2.58 31.05
CA SER A 142 -2.32 -1.64 31.28
C SER A 142 -2.42 -0.61 30.15
N GLU A 143 -3.63 -0.19 29.78
CA GLU A 143 -3.84 0.80 28.70
C GLU A 143 -3.10 2.13 28.93
N GLU A 144 -3.03 2.60 30.17
CA GLU A 144 -2.33 3.85 30.55
C GLU A 144 -0.83 3.84 30.23
N LYS A 145 -0.23 2.65 30.06
CA LYS A 145 1.19 2.47 29.73
C LYS A 145 1.41 2.05 28.28
N SER A 146 0.37 2.10 27.45
CA SER A 146 0.45 1.71 26.05
C SER A 146 1.36 2.67 25.29
N PRO A 147 2.36 2.16 24.54
CA PRO A 147 3.13 3.01 23.63
C PRO A 147 2.34 3.40 22.37
N GLN A 148 1.12 2.88 22.17
CA GLN A 148 0.29 3.20 21.01
C GLN A 148 -0.33 4.59 21.16
N THR A 149 0.09 5.52 20.30
CA THR A 149 -0.43 6.88 20.20
C THR A 149 -1.20 7.14 18.91
N ASN A 150 -1.05 6.27 17.91
CA ASN A 150 -1.66 6.46 16.60
C ASN A 150 -3.14 6.07 16.63
N PRO A 151 -4.01 6.82 15.91
CA PRO A 151 -5.44 6.55 15.91
C PRO A 151 -5.79 5.23 15.19
N ILE A 152 -6.65 4.41 15.81
CA ILE A 152 -7.26 3.23 15.18
C ILE A 152 -8.73 3.55 14.93
N ILE A 153 -9.09 3.83 13.67
CA ILE A 153 -10.41 4.35 13.30
C ILE A 153 -11.05 3.56 12.14
N GLY A 154 -12.38 3.49 12.15
CA GLY A 154 -13.18 2.93 11.06
C GLY A 154 -14.12 3.97 10.47
N ARG A 155 -14.10 4.15 9.15
CA ARG A 155 -15.10 4.95 8.41
C ARG A 155 -16.15 4.04 7.80
N ILE A 156 -17.40 4.16 8.26
CA ILE A 156 -18.53 3.33 7.76
C ILE A 156 -19.40 4.18 6.83
N GLU A 157 -19.40 3.83 5.55
CA GLU A 157 -20.25 4.50 4.55
C GLU A 157 -21.71 4.04 4.69
N ARG A 158 -22.65 4.99 4.73
CA ARG A 158 -24.08 4.69 4.80
C ARG A 158 -24.69 4.64 3.39
N LYS A 159 -25.68 3.78 3.19
CA LYS A 159 -26.40 3.62 1.91
C LYS A 159 -25.44 3.32 0.74
N ALA A 160 -24.46 2.46 0.96
CA ALA A 160 -23.51 2.02 -0.04
C ALA A 160 -23.12 0.56 0.21
N GLY A 161 -22.84 -0.17 -0.88
CA GLY A 161 -22.32 -1.55 -0.83
C GLY A 161 -20.81 -1.62 -1.07
N ASN A 162 -20.37 -2.79 -1.55
CA ASN A 162 -18.97 -3.19 -1.70
C ASN A 162 -18.08 -2.27 -2.56
N GLY A 163 -18.67 -1.48 -3.47
CA GLY A 163 -17.94 -0.47 -4.25
C GLY A 163 -18.49 -0.24 -5.66
N CYS A 164 -18.84 -1.31 -6.37
CA CYS A 164 -19.42 -1.22 -7.71
C CYS A 164 -20.75 -0.45 -7.69
N GLY A 165 -20.92 0.50 -8.59
CA GLY A 165 -22.14 1.30 -8.74
C GLY A 165 -22.34 2.38 -7.67
N ARG A 166 -21.34 2.65 -6.81
CA ARG A 166 -21.44 3.78 -5.87
C ARG A 166 -21.46 5.11 -6.62
N PRO A 167 -22.26 6.10 -6.16
CA PRO A 167 -22.25 7.45 -6.70
C PRO A 167 -20.84 8.04 -6.70
N THR A 168 -20.48 8.75 -7.77
CA THR A 168 -19.17 9.40 -7.92
C THR A 168 -18.81 10.27 -6.73
N GLN A 169 -19.76 11.03 -6.18
CA GLN A 169 -19.53 11.87 -5.00
C GLN A 169 -19.07 11.05 -3.79
N LYS A 170 -19.69 9.91 -3.50
CA LYS A 170 -19.28 9.04 -2.38
C LYS A 170 -17.87 8.49 -2.58
N THR A 171 -17.49 8.16 -3.81
CA THR A 171 -16.13 7.72 -4.15
C THR A 171 -15.11 8.84 -3.94
N ILE A 172 -15.46 10.08 -4.29
CA ILE A 172 -14.63 11.27 -4.05
C ILE A 172 -14.47 11.51 -2.54
N ASP A 173 -15.57 11.53 -1.78
CA ASP A 173 -15.55 11.77 -0.34
C ASP A 173 -14.74 10.71 0.41
N GLU A 174 -14.86 9.45 0.03
CA GLU A 174 -14.07 8.36 0.61
C GLU A 174 -12.57 8.53 0.31
N ALA A 175 -12.21 8.86 -0.93
CA ALA A 175 -10.82 9.10 -1.31
C ALA A 175 -10.24 10.31 -0.58
N ALA A 176 -10.99 11.42 -0.49
CA ALA A 176 -10.59 12.61 0.24
C ALA A 176 -10.33 12.30 1.72
N ASN A 177 -11.25 11.60 2.39
CA ASN A 177 -11.08 11.24 3.80
C ASN A 177 -9.88 10.33 4.03
N ARG A 178 -9.72 9.27 3.22
CA ARG A 178 -8.59 8.33 3.36
C ARG A 178 -7.26 9.05 3.19
N HIS A 179 -7.15 9.90 2.16
CA HIS A 179 -5.90 10.59 1.85
C HIS A 179 -5.60 11.75 2.79
N ALA A 180 -6.63 12.40 3.37
CA ALA A 180 -6.42 13.40 4.42
C ALA A 180 -5.82 12.78 5.68
N VAL A 181 -6.34 11.61 6.10
CA VAL A 181 -5.76 10.84 7.22
C VAL A 181 -4.32 10.43 6.87
N MET A 182 -4.11 9.83 5.70
CA MET A 182 -2.77 9.46 5.24
C MET A 182 -1.80 10.66 5.27
N ALA A 183 -2.18 11.79 4.69
CA ALA A 183 -1.33 12.97 4.63
C ALA A 183 -0.95 13.47 6.04
N LYS A 184 -1.92 13.49 6.96
CA LYS A 184 -1.70 13.88 8.35
C LYS A 184 -0.74 12.92 9.06
N GLU A 185 -0.99 11.61 9.00
CA GLU A 185 -0.18 10.61 9.71
C GLU A 185 1.24 10.48 9.14
N LEU A 186 1.42 10.71 7.83
CA LEU A 186 2.75 10.70 7.20
C LEU A 186 3.49 12.05 7.30
N GLY A 187 2.87 13.09 7.87
CA GLY A 187 3.42 14.45 7.91
C GLY A 187 3.65 15.05 6.51
N ALA A 188 2.82 14.69 5.53
CA ALA A 188 2.92 15.18 4.16
C ALA A 188 2.34 16.61 4.07
N ALA A 189 3.18 17.55 3.60
CA ALA A 189 2.77 18.93 3.38
C ALA A 189 2.17 19.14 1.98
N TRP A 190 1.21 20.04 1.88
CA TRP A 190 0.64 20.46 0.60
C TRP A 190 1.66 21.29 -0.21
N ILE A 191 1.72 21.01 -1.51
CA ILE A 191 2.56 21.68 -2.51
C ILE A 191 1.63 22.28 -3.55
N GLU A 192 1.67 23.59 -3.72
CA GLU A 192 0.88 24.34 -4.72
C GLU A 192 1.23 23.94 -6.16
#